data_AF-A0A376TJU2-F1
#
_entry.id   AF-A0A376TJU2-F1
#
_cell.length_a   1.000
_cell.length_b   1.000
_cell.length_c   1.000
_cell.angle_alpha   90.00
_cell.angle_beta   90.00
_cell.angle_gamma   90.00
#
_symmetry.space_group_name_H-M   'P 1'
#
loop_
_entity.id
_entity.type
_entity.pdbx_description
1 polymer ?
#
loop_
_entity_poly.entity_id
_entity_poly.type
_entity_poly.pdbx_seq_one_letter_code
_entity_poly.pdbx_strand_id
1 'polypeptide(L)'
;MQMKAMITRNVAAQRLANWLPALGMAPEKVMMTFQSRFGREPWLMPYTDETLKMLGEKGVGHIQVMCPGFAADCLETLEEIAEQNREVFLGAGGKKYEYIPALNATPEHIEMMANLVAAYR
;
A
#
# COMPACT_ATOMS: atom_id res chain seq x y z
N MET A 1 11.85 -14.44 4.16
CA MET A 1 10.38 -14.35 3.99
C MET A 1 10.08 -13.05 3.25
N GLN A 2 9.33 -13.09 2.15
CA GLN A 2 8.85 -11.88 1.45
C GLN A 2 7.42 -11.60 1.92
N MET A 3 7.15 -10.36 2.34
CA MET A 3 5.84 -9.96 2.83
C MET A 3 5.36 -8.74 2.05
N LYS A 4 4.11 -8.70 1.59
CA LYS A 4 3.60 -7.53 0.88
C LYS A 4 2.73 -6.74 1.85
N ALA A 5 3.11 -5.49 2.12
CA ALA A 5 2.30 -4.58 2.91
C ALA A 5 1.43 -3.74 1.97
N MET A 6 0.24 -3.42 2.41
CA MET A 6 -0.75 -2.73 1.60
C MET A 6 -1.34 -1.60 2.42
N ILE A 7 -1.28 -0.38 1.89
CA ILE A 7 -1.54 0.82 2.68
C ILE A 7 -2.77 1.52 2.12
N THR A 8 -3.78 1.76 2.96
CA THR A 8 -5.03 2.41 2.54
C THR A 8 -5.34 3.60 3.43
N ARG A 9 -5.97 4.65 2.88
CA ARG A 9 -6.39 5.82 3.66
C ARG A 9 -7.79 5.67 4.27
N ASN A 10 -8.72 4.92 3.64
CA ASN A 10 -10.02 4.50 4.22
C ASN A 10 -10.83 3.61 3.22
N VAL A 11 -11.64 2.68 3.76
CA VAL A 11 -12.71 1.82 3.17
C VAL A 11 -12.44 0.94 1.93
N ALA A 12 -11.21 0.81 1.42
CA ALA A 12 -10.93 -0.16 0.34
C ALA A 12 -10.83 -1.64 0.81
N ALA A 13 -10.87 -1.88 2.12
CA ALA A 13 -10.57 -3.17 2.75
C ALA A 13 -11.37 -4.36 2.23
N GLN A 14 -12.67 -4.18 1.94
CA GLN A 14 -13.57 -5.28 1.61
C GLN A 14 -13.43 -5.81 0.18
N ARG A 15 -12.89 -5.03 -0.76
CA ARG A 15 -12.69 -5.50 -2.13
C ARG A 15 -11.34 -6.20 -2.34
N LEU A 16 -10.39 -5.97 -1.45
CA LEU A 16 -9.03 -6.47 -1.56
C LEU A 16 -8.90 -7.97 -1.34
N ALA A 17 -9.67 -8.54 -0.42
CA ALA A 17 -9.72 -9.99 -0.23
C ALA A 17 -10.11 -10.73 -1.52
N ASN A 18 -10.92 -10.10 -2.37
CA ASN A 18 -11.38 -10.68 -3.64
C ASN A 18 -10.27 -10.72 -4.71
N TRP A 19 -9.19 -9.97 -4.56
CA TRP A 19 -8.09 -9.93 -5.53
C TRP A 19 -6.95 -10.89 -5.19
N LEU A 20 -6.82 -11.29 -3.92
CA LEU A 20 -5.77 -12.21 -3.49
C LEU A 20 -5.74 -13.52 -4.28
N PRO A 21 -6.88 -14.18 -4.60
CA PRO A 21 -6.87 -15.37 -5.44
C PRO A 21 -6.38 -15.10 -6.86
N ALA A 22 -6.79 -13.98 -7.47
CA ALA A 22 -6.36 -13.60 -8.81
C ALA A 22 -4.85 -13.29 -8.87
N LEU A 23 -4.27 -12.82 -7.76
CA LEU A 23 -2.84 -12.57 -7.60
C LEU A 23 -2.04 -13.80 -7.14
N GLY A 24 -2.70 -14.94 -6.90
CA GLY A 24 -2.07 -16.14 -6.34
C GLY A 24 -1.44 -15.92 -4.96
N MET A 25 -1.97 -14.96 -4.18
CA MET A 25 -1.42 -14.56 -2.90
C MET A 25 -2.17 -15.21 -1.74
N ALA A 26 -1.41 -15.80 -0.83
CA ALA A 26 -1.93 -16.29 0.43
C ALA A 26 -2.26 -15.09 1.36
N PRO A 27 -3.42 -15.08 2.06
CA PRO A 27 -3.83 -13.97 2.93
C PRO A 27 -2.78 -13.58 3.97
N GLU A 28 -2.01 -14.54 4.48
CA GLU A 28 -0.99 -14.33 5.51
C GLU A 28 0.23 -13.55 5.00
N LYS A 29 0.40 -13.45 3.69
CA LYS A 29 1.49 -12.67 3.05
C LYS A 29 1.10 -11.22 2.79
N VAL A 30 -0.13 -10.83 3.11
CA VAL A 30 -0.67 -9.50 2.86
C VAL A 30 -1.13 -8.89 4.18
N MET A 31 -0.70 -7.66 4.44
CA MET A 31 -1.12 -6.89 5.60
C MET A 31 -1.70 -5.56 5.15
N MET A 32 -2.84 -5.18 5.72
CA MET A 32 -3.46 -3.88 5.46
C MET A 32 -3.16 -2.92 6.62
N THR A 33 -2.64 -1.74 6.30
CA THR A 33 -2.34 -0.67 7.26
C THR A 33 -2.91 0.67 6.80
N PHE A 34 -2.92 1.64 7.70
CA PHE A 34 -3.48 2.97 7.47
C PHE A 34 -2.42 4.05 7.70
N GLN A 35 -2.49 5.14 6.91
CA GLN A 35 -1.49 6.21 6.91
C GLN A 35 -2.10 7.60 7.08
N SER A 36 -1.22 8.61 7.12
CA SER A 36 -1.56 10.04 7.19
C SER A 36 -2.48 10.40 8.36
N ARG A 37 -2.10 9.98 9.56
CA ARG A 37 -2.75 10.39 10.81
C ARG A 37 -2.53 11.88 11.04
N PHE A 38 -3.57 12.59 11.47
CA PHE A 38 -3.46 14.02 11.80
C PHE A 38 -4.06 14.32 13.18
N GLY A 39 -3.38 15.18 13.95
CA GLY A 39 -3.81 15.51 15.31
C GLY A 39 -3.49 14.42 16.34
N ARG A 40 -4.10 14.52 17.52
CA ARG A 40 -3.79 13.69 18.70
C ARG A 40 -4.77 12.55 18.94
N GLU A 41 -5.93 12.60 18.31
CA GLU A 41 -6.96 11.59 18.45
C GLU A 41 -6.55 10.27 17.76
N PRO A 42 -6.97 9.10 18.26
CA PRO A 42 -6.74 7.83 17.58
C PRO A 42 -7.41 7.77 16.21
N TRP A 43 -6.68 7.27 15.21
CA TRP A 43 -7.18 7.00 13.86
C TRP A 43 -7.35 5.50 13.64
N LEU A 44 -7.80 5.12 12.44
CA LEU A 44 -7.93 3.73 12.05
C LEU A 44 -6.57 3.01 12.10
N MET A 45 -6.55 1.85 12.76
CA MET A 45 -5.38 1.01 12.96
C MET A 45 -5.46 -0.28 12.12
N PRO A 46 -4.32 -0.94 11.81
CA PRO A 46 -2.96 -0.65 12.27
C PRO A 46 -2.27 0.48 11.50
N TYR A 47 -1.40 1.23 12.17
CA TYR A 47 -0.67 2.33 11.56
C TYR A 47 0.53 1.85 10.74
N THR A 48 0.74 2.46 9.58
CA THR A 48 1.72 2.01 8.59
C THR A 48 3.16 2.10 9.10
N ASP A 49 3.55 3.26 9.59
CA ASP A 49 4.89 3.54 10.14
C ASP A 49 5.24 2.59 11.29
N GLU A 50 4.34 2.43 12.25
CA GLU A 50 4.52 1.53 13.40
C GLU A 50 4.59 0.06 12.96
N THR A 51 3.76 -0.33 11.99
CA THR A 51 3.79 -1.68 11.42
C THR A 51 5.13 -1.95 10.74
N LEU A 52 5.58 -1.03 9.88
CA LEU A 52 6.85 -1.17 9.16
C LEU A 52 8.04 -1.28 10.10
N LYS A 53 8.08 -0.45 11.13
CA LYS A 53 9.10 -0.54 12.19
C LYS A 53 9.09 -1.93 12.84
N MET A 54 7.92 -2.39 13.29
CA MET A 54 7.75 -3.70 13.91
C MET A 54 8.15 -4.85 12.98
N LEU A 55 7.86 -4.76 11.67
CA LEU A 55 8.27 -5.77 10.69
C LEU A 55 9.80 -5.82 10.52
N GLY A 56 10.45 -4.65 10.47
CA GLY A 56 11.91 -4.55 10.43
C GLY A 56 12.55 -5.19 11.68
N GLU A 57 12.04 -4.84 12.87
CA GLU A 57 12.49 -5.37 14.17
C GLU A 57 12.31 -6.89 14.27
N LYS A 58 11.26 -7.45 13.67
CA LYS A 58 11.01 -8.90 13.59
C LYS A 58 11.89 -9.62 12.55
N GLY A 59 12.79 -8.92 11.88
CA GLY A 59 13.71 -9.52 10.89
C GLY A 59 13.04 -9.85 9.55
N VAL A 60 11.92 -9.20 9.22
CA VAL A 60 11.35 -9.32 7.87
C VAL A 60 12.35 -8.71 6.89
N GLY A 61 12.90 -9.56 6.03
CA GLY A 61 13.98 -9.14 5.12
C GLY A 61 13.49 -8.29 3.95
N HIS A 62 12.31 -8.60 3.40
CA HIS A 62 11.84 -7.97 2.16
C HIS A 62 10.35 -7.66 2.22
N ILE A 63 10.01 -6.40 1.90
CA ILE A 63 8.64 -5.98 1.67
C ILE A 63 8.39 -5.27 0.34
N GLN A 64 7.17 -5.45 -0.18
CA GLN A 64 6.62 -4.65 -1.27
C GLN A 64 5.40 -3.90 -0.75
N VAL A 65 5.24 -2.65 -1.15
CA VAL A 65 4.24 -1.73 -0.61
C VAL A 65 3.43 -1.09 -1.74
N MET A 66 2.10 -1.09 -1.63
CA MET A 66 1.22 -0.44 -2.61
C MET A 66 0.08 0.33 -1.94
N CYS A 67 -0.44 1.33 -2.64
CA CYS A 67 -1.46 2.26 -2.16
C CYS A 67 -2.76 2.19 -2.98
N PRO A 68 -3.60 1.14 -2.83
CA PRO A 68 -4.79 0.96 -3.66
C PRO A 68 -5.88 2.03 -3.48
N GLY A 69 -5.73 2.92 -2.49
CA GLY A 69 -6.59 4.10 -2.33
C GLY A 69 -6.28 5.24 -3.31
N PHE A 70 -5.20 5.13 -4.10
CA PHE A 70 -4.76 6.15 -5.04
C PHE A 70 -4.63 5.57 -6.44
N ALA A 71 -5.31 6.18 -7.41
CA ALA A 71 -5.24 5.79 -8.82
C ALA A 71 -4.01 6.39 -9.54
N ALA A 72 -3.50 7.51 -9.02
CA ALA A 72 -2.30 8.20 -9.48
C ALA A 72 -1.43 8.59 -8.29
N ASP A 73 -0.12 8.67 -8.53
CA ASP A 73 0.85 9.04 -7.51
C ASP A 73 0.71 10.51 -7.12
N CYS A 74 0.95 10.78 -5.84
CA CYS A 74 0.85 12.10 -5.22
C CYS A 74 1.91 12.24 -4.13
N LEU A 75 1.90 13.36 -3.41
CA LEU A 75 2.84 13.62 -2.32
C LEU A 75 2.85 12.48 -1.29
N GLU A 76 1.66 12.01 -0.91
CA GLU A 76 1.54 10.95 0.09
C GLU A 76 2.09 9.61 -0.38
N THR A 77 2.05 9.29 -1.67
CA THR A 77 2.59 8.01 -2.16
C THR A 77 4.09 8.09 -2.42
N LEU A 78 4.59 9.20 -2.96
CA LEU A 78 6.00 9.34 -3.31
C LEU A 78 6.86 9.71 -2.10
N GLU A 79 6.44 10.67 -1.28
CA GLU A 79 7.22 11.14 -0.15
C GLU A 79 6.98 10.29 1.10
N GLU A 80 5.72 10.15 1.54
CA GLU A 80 5.44 9.41 2.79
C GLU A 80 5.69 7.90 2.61
N ILE A 81 5.22 7.29 1.51
CA ILE A 81 5.36 5.84 1.31
C ILE A 81 6.71 5.45 0.71
N ALA A 82 7.06 5.97 -0.46
CA ALA A 82 8.24 5.48 -1.16
C ALA A 82 9.57 5.88 -0.49
N GLU A 83 9.60 7.02 0.22
CA GLU A 83 10.80 7.54 0.88
C GLU A 83 10.75 7.37 2.41
N GLN A 84 9.89 8.10 3.13
CA GLN A 84 9.93 8.13 4.60
C GLN A 84 9.71 6.75 5.23
N ASN A 85 8.69 6.02 4.78
CA ASN A 85 8.39 4.68 5.28
C ASN A 85 9.43 3.62 4.89
N ARG A 86 10.14 3.84 3.78
CA ARG A 86 11.30 3.02 3.43
C ARG A 86 12.41 3.19 4.46
N GLU A 87 12.69 4.43 4.89
CA GLU A 87 13.68 4.69 5.93
C GLU A 87 13.29 4.05 7.26
N VAL A 88 12.01 4.10 7.65
CA VAL A 88 11.50 3.46 8.86
C VAL A 88 11.77 1.94 8.85
N PHE A 89 11.41 1.25 7.76
CA PHE A 89 11.57 -0.20 7.66
C PHE A 89 13.05 -0.63 7.62
N LEU A 90 13.87 0.06 6.82
CA LEU A 90 15.29 -0.25 6.69
C LEU A 90 16.07 0.09 7.96
N GLY A 91 15.77 1.22 8.60
CA GLY A 91 16.35 1.63 9.88
C GLY A 91 16.02 0.68 11.03
N ALA A 92 14.87 0.01 10.98
CA ALA A 92 14.47 -1.01 11.94
C ALA A 92 15.12 -2.40 11.72
N GLY A 93 15.93 -2.57 10.67
CA GLY A 93 16.67 -3.81 10.40
C GLY A 93 16.23 -4.59 9.16
N GLY A 94 15.18 -4.13 8.48
CA GLY A 94 14.74 -4.65 7.17
C GLY A 94 15.83 -4.55 6.10
N LYS A 95 15.76 -5.37 5.05
CA LYS A 95 16.83 -5.45 4.01
C LYS A 95 16.42 -4.88 2.66
N LYS A 96 15.16 -5.07 2.26
CA LYS A 96 14.65 -4.63 0.96
C LYS A 96 13.23 -4.07 1.09
N TYR A 97 13.02 -2.90 0.50
CA TYR A 97 11.75 -2.21 0.44
C TYR A 97 11.48 -1.83 -1.01
N GLU A 98 10.31 -2.15 -1.53
CA GLU A 98 9.89 -1.80 -2.89
C GLU A 98 8.52 -1.14 -2.86
N TYR A 99 8.42 0.11 -3.31
CA TYR A 99 7.14 0.75 -3.59
C TYR A 99 6.63 0.32 -4.97
N ILE A 100 5.35 -0.04 -5.05
CA ILE A 100 4.62 -0.34 -6.29
C ILE A 100 3.87 0.94 -6.68
N PRO A 101 4.23 1.58 -7.81
CA PRO A 101 3.60 2.81 -8.26
C PRO A 101 2.08 2.67 -8.44
N ALA A 102 1.38 3.80 -8.31
CA ALA A 102 -0.01 3.86 -8.72
C ALA A 102 -0.16 3.57 -10.22
N LEU A 103 -1.39 3.28 -10.66
CA LEU A 103 -1.66 3.00 -12.07
C LEU A 103 -1.35 4.20 -12.98
N ASN A 104 -1.42 5.43 -12.45
CA ASN A 104 -1.05 6.66 -13.16
C ASN A 104 -1.75 6.74 -14.53
N ALA A 105 -1.01 7.00 -15.61
CA ALA A 105 -1.53 7.06 -16.96
C ALA A 105 -1.19 5.80 -17.78
N THR A 106 -1.13 4.62 -17.16
CA THR A 106 -0.92 3.39 -17.94
C THR A 106 -2.06 3.21 -18.95
N PRO A 107 -1.78 2.65 -20.14
CA PRO A 107 -2.80 2.44 -21.17
C PRO A 107 -4.04 1.69 -20.64
N GLU A 108 -3.84 0.66 -19.82
CA GLU A 108 -4.91 -0.16 -19.26
C GLU A 108 -5.79 0.62 -18.27
N HIS A 109 -5.19 1.54 -17.49
CA HIS A 109 -5.94 2.38 -16.58
C HIS A 109 -6.79 3.41 -17.34
N ILE A 110 -6.21 4.04 -18.36
CA ILE A 110 -6.93 4.99 -19.21
C ILE A 110 -8.06 4.28 -19.98
N GLU A 111 -7.82 3.09 -20.51
CA GLU A 111 -8.83 2.28 -21.17
C GLU A 111 -9.97 1.90 -20.21
N MET A 112 -9.65 1.45 -19.00
CA MET A 112 -10.65 1.15 -17.97
C MET A 112 -11.52 2.38 -17.65
N MET A 113 -10.91 3.56 -17.48
CA MET A 113 -11.62 4.81 -17.22
C MET A 113 -12.50 5.22 -18.42
N ALA A 114 -12.02 5.05 -19.65
CA ALA A 114 -12.78 5.32 -20.87
C ALA A 114 -14.00 4.39 -21.00
N ASN A 115 -13.81 3.08 -20.74
CA ASN A 115 -14.88 2.09 -20.76
C ASN A 115 -15.94 2.37 -19.68
N LEU A 116 -15.54 2.83 -18.50
CA LEU A 116 -16.45 3.19 -17.42
C LEU A 116 -17.41 4.33 -17.82
N VAL A 117 -16.90 5.36 -18.51
CA VAL A 117 -17.74 6.48 -18.95
C VAL A 117 -18.52 6.20 -20.23
N ALA A 118 -18.09 5.23 -21.05
CA ALA A 118 -18.75 4.87 -22.30
C ALA A 118 -20.19 4.37 -22.09
N ALA A 119 -20.49 3.76 -20.94
CA ALA A 119 -21.84 3.31 -20.57
C ALA A 119 -22.84 4.47 -20.36
N TYR A 120 -22.36 5.71 -20.29
CA TYR A 120 -23.16 6.91 -20.00
C TYR A 120 -23.13 7.94 -21.15
N ARG A 121 -22.66 7.53 -22.32
CA ARG A 121 -22.61 8.36 -23.54
C ARG A 121 -23.67 7.95 -24.55
#